data_AF-A0AA40W7P7-F1
#
_entry.id   AF-A0AA40W7P7-F1
#
_cell.length_a   1.000
_cell.length_b   1.000
_cell.length_c   1.000
_cell.angle_alpha   90.00
_cell.angle_beta   90.00
_cell.angle_gamma   90.00
#
_symmetry.space_group_name_H-M   'P 1'
#
loop_
_entity.id
_entity.type
_entity.pdbx_description
1 polymer ?
#
loop_
_entity_poly.entity_id
_entity_poly.type
_entity_poly.pdbx_seq_one_letter_code
_entity_poly.pdbx_strand_id
1 'polypeptide(L)'
;AKGTVPAGQNVTGNVNTAVNGEYGKIVLKADGTYTYELNNNDPRVNALLDGQQLKDTFTYTIRDADGDVSTTTITVTINGHTDG
;
A
#
# COMPACT_ATOMS: atom_id res chain seq x y z
N ALA A 1 25.54 6.69 2.60
CA ALA A 1 25.08 5.37 2.09
C ALA A 1 23.59 5.49 1.77
N LYS A 2 23.16 5.25 0.52
CA LYS A 2 21.72 5.19 0.20
C LYS A 2 21.19 3.89 0.79
N GLY A 3 20.45 4.01 1.91
CA GLY A 3 19.83 2.88 2.59
C GLY A 3 18.92 2.13 1.64
N THR A 4 19.03 0.80 1.66
CA THR A 4 18.14 -0.11 0.95
C THR A 4 16.70 0.21 1.37
N VAL A 5 15.85 0.59 0.42
CA VAL A 5 14.41 0.72 0.68
C VAL A 5 13.90 -0.69 0.98
N PRO A 6 13.41 -1.01 2.19
CA PRO A 6 12.78 -2.29 2.43
C PRO A 6 11.60 -2.40 1.47
N ALA A 7 11.58 -3.44 0.64
CA ALA A 7 10.41 -3.74 -0.16
C ALA A 7 9.27 -4.05 0.82
N GLY A 8 8.19 -3.26 0.77
CA GLY A 8 7.02 -3.49 1.63
C GLY A 8 6.48 -4.90 1.41
N GLN A 9 5.90 -5.46 2.47
CA GLN A 9 5.24 -6.76 2.39
C GLN A 9 4.13 -6.78 1.32
N ASN A 10 4.00 -7.92 0.64
CA ASN A 10 2.86 -8.18 -0.23
C ASN A 10 1.68 -8.65 0.63
N VAL A 11 0.59 -7.90 0.67
CA VAL A 11 -0.62 -8.26 1.43
C VAL A 11 -1.76 -8.61 0.48
N THR A 12 -2.48 -9.70 0.75
CA THR A 12 -3.64 -10.14 -0.04
C THR A 12 -4.97 -9.79 0.63
N GLY A 13 -5.96 -9.32 -0.13
CA GLY A 13 -7.30 -9.05 0.40
C GLY A 13 -8.42 -9.05 -0.63
N ASN A 14 -9.65 -8.86 -0.14
CA ASN A 14 -10.87 -8.80 -0.96
C ASN A 14 -11.27 -7.34 -1.25
N VAL A 15 -11.99 -7.11 -2.34
CA VAL A 15 -12.60 -5.80 -2.63
C VAL A 15 -13.62 -5.38 -1.56
N ASN A 16 -13.79 -4.06 -1.39
CA ASN A 16 -14.63 -3.40 -0.39
C ASN A 16 -14.27 -3.72 1.07
N THR A 17 -13.09 -4.29 1.33
CA THR A 17 -12.58 -4.54 2.67
C THR A 17 -11.29 -3.77 2.91
N ALA A 18 -11.08 -3.32 4.15
CA ALA A 18 -9.83 -2.68 4.53
C ALA A 18 -8.74 -3.74 4.71
N VAL A 19 -7.60 -3.51 4.07
CA VAL A 19 -6.42 -4.37 4.14
C VAL A 19 -5.29 -3.55 4.72
N ASN A 20 -4.74 -4.02 5.84
CA ASN A 20 -3.61 -3.36 6.48
C ASN A 20 -2.31 -3.71 5.73
N GLY A 21 -1.60 -2.68 5.29
CA GLY A 21 -0.21 -2.76 4.85
C GLY A 21 0.74 -2.55 6.02
N GLU A 22 2.01 -2.33 5.68
CA GLU A 22 3.05 -2.09 6.66
C GLU A 22 3.04 -0.63 7.16
N TYR A 23 2.67 0.31 6.30
CA TYR A 23 2.73 1.75 6.59
C TYR A 23 1.36 2.44 6.59
N GLY A 24 0.29 1.71 6.30
CA GLY A 24 -1.06 2.24 6.24
C GLY A 24 -2.08 1.15 5.92
N LYS A 25 -3.30 1.55 5.56
CA LYS A 25 -4.34 0.61 5.14
C LYS A 25 -4.97 1.05 3.83
N ILE A 26 -5.31 0.10 2.98
CA ILE A 26 -5.95 0.33 1.70
C ILE A 26 -7.37 -0.25 1.69
N VAL A 27 -8.28 0.39 0.98
CA VAL A 27 -9.58 -0.18 0.59
C VAL A 27 -9.67 -0.10 -0.92
N LEU A 28 -9.67 -1.24 -1.61
CA LEU A 28 -9.96 -1.32 -3.05
C LEU A 28 -11.46 -1.52 -3.24
N LYS A 29 -12.13 -0.63 -3.98
CA LYS A 29 -13.54 -0.78 -4.34
C LYS A 29 -13.72 -1.68 -5.56
N ALA A 30 -14.93 -2.22 -5.73
CA ALA A 30 -15.27 -3.07 -6.87
C ALA A 30 -15.16 -2.36 -8.24
N ASP A 31 -15.25 -1.02 -8.27
CA ASP A 31 -15.04 -0.21 -9.48
C ASP A 31 -13.55 0.04 -9.82
N GLY A 32 -12.63 -0.53 -9.04
CA GLY A 32 -11.18 -0.40 -9.21
C GLY A 32 -10.58 0.85 -8.55
N THR A 33 -11.39 1.76 -8.03
CA THR A 33 -10.88 2.91 -7.25
C THR A 33 -10.42 2.44 -5.87
N TYR A 34 -9.43 3.11 -5.28
CA TYR A 34 -8.94 2.77 -3.95
C TYR A 34 -8.72 4.00 -3.09
N THR A 35 -8.80 3.81 -1.78
CA THR A 35 -8.35 4.79 -0.78
C THR A 35 -7.21 4.19 0.02
N TYR A 36 -6.18 4.98 0.29
CA TYR A 36 -5.08 4.62 1.19
C TYR A 36 -5.03 5.61 2.35
N GLU A 37 -5.04 5.10 3.57
CA GLU A 37 -4.89 5.89 4.80
C GLU A 37 -3.51 5.57 5.40
N LEU A 38 -2.64 6.58 5.42
CA LEU A 38 -1.29 6.50 5.96
C LEU A 38 -1.33 6.40 7.50
N ASN A 39 -0.52 5.51 8.08
CA ASN A 39 -0.34 5.45 9.52
C ASN A 39 0.71 6.47 9.98
N ASN A 40 0.26 7.69 10.29
CA ASN A 40 1.14 8.76 10.77
C ASN A 40 1.76 8.48 12.16
N ASN A 41 1.33 7.43 12.87
CA ASN A 41 1.97 7.01 14.12
C ASN A 41 3.15 6.06 13.88
N ASP A 42 3.39 5.60 12.65
CA ASP A 42 4.54 4.76 12.34
C ASP A 42 5.83 5.60 12.38
N PRO A 43 6.78 5.30 13.29
CA PRO A 43 8.02 6.07 13.40
C PRO A 43 8.87 6.01 12.12
N ARG A 44 8.72 4.98 11.28
CA ARG A 44 9.47 4.85 10.01
C ARG A 44 8.94 5.82 8.96
N VAL A 45 7.62 6.04 8.92
CA VAL A 45 6.99 7.05 8.06
C VAL A 45 7.46 8.44 8.48
N ASN A 46 7.44 8.73 9.78
CA ASN A 46 7.88 10.03 10.31
C ASN A 46 9.40 10.28 10.18
N ALA A 47 10.19 9.22 9.99
CA ALA A 47 11.64 9.33 9.82
C ALA A 47 12.05 9.58 8.36
N LEU A 48 11.12 9.63 7.40
CA LEU A 48 11.44 9.85 6.00
C LEU A 48 11.91 11.28 5.74
N LEU A 49 13.11 11.40 5.18
CA LEU A 49 13.68 12.65 4.69
C LEU A 49 13.36 12.87 3.21
N ASP A 50 13.60 14.09 2.71
CA ASP A 50 13.51 14.41 1.28
C ASP A 50 14.28 13.39 0.42
N GLY A 51 13.59 12.86 -0.59
CA GLY A 51 14.13 11.87 -1.52
C GLY A 51 14.22 10.44 -0.96
N GLN A 52 13.76 10.20 0.27
CA GLN A 52 13.51 8.86 0.78
C GLN A 52 12.09 8.42 0.50
N GLN A 53 11.88 7.11 0.42
CA GLN A 53 10.56 6.54 0.19
C GLN A 53 10.37 5.23 0.93
N LEU A 54 9.12 4.93 1.26
CA LEU A 54 8.63 3.62 1.67
C LEU A 54 7.60 3.14 0.65
N LYS A 55 7.34 1.84 0.63
CA LYS A 55 6.33 1.25 -0.26
C LYS A 55 5.47 0.27 0.50
N ASP A 56 4.18 0.27 0.21
CA ASP A 56 3.28 -0.84 0.49
C ASP A 56 2.87 -1.50 -0.84
N THR A 57 2.78 -2.83 -0.87
CA THR A 57 2.32 -3.58 -2.04
C THR A 57 1.13 -4.47 -1.66
N PHE A 58 0.04 -4.32 -2.39
CA PHE A 58 -1.20 -5.04 -2.16
C PHE A 58 -1.58 -5.86 -3.39
N THR A 59 -1.83 -7.14 -3.21
CA THR A 59 -2.30 -8.03 -4.28
C THR A 59 -3.77 -8.34 -4.04
N TYR A 60 -4.62 -8.01 -5.00
CA TYR A 60 -6.05 -8.30 -4.94
C TYR A 60 -6.42 -9.34 -5.97
N THR A 61 -7.21 -10.32 -5.53
CA THR A 61 -7.81 -11.31 -6.41
C THR A 61 -9.32 -11.14 -6.38
N ILE A 62 -9.91 -10.90 -7.54
CA ILE A 62 -11.35 -10.85 -7.75
C ILE A 62 -11.76 -12.18 -8.40
N ARG A 63 -12.82 -12.79 -7.90
CA ARG A 63 -13.47 -13.94 -8.52
C ARG A 63 -14.89 -13.55 -8.91
N ASP A 64 -15.29 -13.82 -10.14
CA ASP A 64 -16.67 -13.64 -10.57
C ASP A 64 -17.56 -14.84 -10.19
N ALA A 65 -18.82 -14.81 -10.62
CA ALA A 65 -19.84 -15.74 -10.16
C ALA A 65 -19.68 -17.17 -10.73
N ASP A 66 -19.07 -17.31 -11.90
CA ASP A 66 -18.74 -18.57 -12.56
C ASP A 66 -17.33 -19.09 -12.22
N GLY A 67 -16.52 -18.27 -11.56
CA GLY A 67 -15.34 -18.71 -10.84
C GLY A 67 -14.02 -18.34 -11.50
N ASP A 68 -14.04 -17.52 -12.56
CA ASP A 68 -12.84 -16.95 -13.15
C ASP A 68 -12.18 -15.99 -12.17
N VAL A 69 -10.85 -15.97 -12.19
CA VAL A 69 -10.04 -15.17 -11.28
C VAL A 69 -9.24 -14.13 -12.03
N SER A 70 -9.27 -12.90 -11.53
CA SER A 70 -8.40 -11.81 -11.97
C SER A 70 -7.57 -11.32 -10.81
N THR A 71 -6.27 -11.13 -11.03
CA THR A 71 -5.34 -10.63 -10.02
C THR A 71 -4.75 -9.30 -10.45
N THR A 72 -4.69 -8.35 -9.52
CA THR A 72 -4.04 -7.06 -9.73
C THR A 72 -3.17 -6.70 -8.53
N THR A 73 -2.14 -5.90 -8.77
CA THR A 73 -1.22 -5.41 -7.74
C THR A 73 -1.26 -3.89 -7.68
N ILE A 74 -1.40 -3.36 -6.48
CA ILE A 74 -1.37 -1.92 -6.18
C ILE A 74 -0.13 -1.64 -5.34
N THR A 75 0.75 -0.79 -5.83
CA THR A 75 1.91 -0.31 -5.07
C THR A 75 1.68 1.14 -4.65
N VAL A 76 1.62 1.37 -3.35
CA VAL A 76 1.58 2.72 -2.77
C VAL A 76 3.01 3.13 -2.44
N THR A 77 3.45 4.28 -2.97
CA THR A 77 4.75 4.86 -2.63
C THR A 77 4.54 6.07 -1.72
N ILE A 78 5.19 6.04 -0.57
CA ILE A 78 5.16 7.10 0.43
C ILE A 78 6.48 7.86 0.29
N ASN A 79 6.42 9.14 -0.05
CA ASN A 79 7.60 9.98 -0.22
C ASN A 79 7.82 10.83 1.02
N GLY A 80 9.06 10.88 1.49
CA GLY A 80 9.47 11.81 2.54
C GLY A 80 9.48 13.25 2.04
N HIS A 81 9.01 14.15 2.89
CA HIS A 81 9.10 15.60 2.70
C HIS A 81 9.50 16.24 4.04
N THR A 82 10.57 17.03 4.03
CA THR A 82 10.93 17.94 5.13
C THR A 82 10.34 19.32 4.88
N ASP A 83 9.79 19.97 5.90
CA ASP A 83 9.03 21.23 5.79
C ASP A 83 9.90 22.50 5.71
N GLY A 84 11.22 22.38 5.94
CA GLY A 84 12.20 23.46 5.74
C GLY A 84 12.29 24.46 6.88
#